data_AF-A0A942NZH1-F1
#
_entry.id   AF-A0A942NZH1-F1
#
_cell.length_a   1.000
_cell.length_b   1.000
_cell.length_c   1.000
_cell.angle_alpha   90.00
_cell.angle_beta   90.00
_cell.angle_gamma   90.00
#
_symmetry.space_group_name_H-M   'P 1'
#
loop_
_entity.id
_entity.type
_entity.pdbx_description
1 polymer ?
#
loop_
_entity_poly.entity_id
_entity_poly.type
_entity_poly.pdbx_seq_one_letter_code
_entity_poly.pdbx_strand_id
1 'polypeptide(L)' 'MQVNASLIRHLQQATGRDLGNHRLTRVGGGDINAAFRLQANNTDWFVKLNRAGLSGMFAAEAAGLR' A
#
# COMPACT_ATOMS: atom_id res chain seq x y z
N MET A 1 11.35 -3.54 -3.84
CA MET A 1 10.26 -3.71 -2.86
C MET A 1 9.07 -4.35 -3.55
N GLN A 2 8.42 -5.31 -2.89
CA GLN A 2 7.28 -6.05 -3.43
C GLN A 2 6.19 -6.14 -2.36
N VAL A 3 4.93 -6.17 -2.77
CA VAL A 3 3.82 -6.59 -1.89
C VAL A 3 3.79 -8.11 -1.93
N ASN A 4 3.75 -8.74 -0.76
CA ASN A 4 3.71 -10.20 -0.62
C ASN A 4 2.45 -10.63 0.15
N ALA A 5 2.24 -11.95 0.25
CA ALA A 5 1.06 -12.51 0.91
C ALA A 5 0.95 -12.12 2.39
N SER A 6 2.06 -11.91 3.10
CA SER A 6 2.01 -11.48 4.50
C SER A 6 1.52 -10.04 4.64
N LEU A 7 1.93 -9.13 3.75
CA LEU A 7 1.41 -7.77 3.72
C LEU A 7 -0.09 -7.74 3.41
N ILE A 8 -0.57 -8.54 2.45
CA ILE A 8 -2.00 -8.61 2.14
C ILE A 8 -2.80 -9.09 3.34
N ARG A 9 -2.38 -10.17 4.02
CA ARG A 9 -3.03 -10.63 5.25
C ARG A 9 -3.03 -9.56 6.34
N HIS A 10 -1.92 -8.85 6.51
CA HIS A 10 -1.84 -7.76 7.47
C HIS A 10 -2.83 -6.63 7.14
N LEU A 11 -2.94 -6.23 5.88
CA LEU A 11 -3.92 -5.25 5.43
C LEU A 11 -5.35 -5.71 5.69
N GLN A 12 -5.68 -6.99 5.42
CA GLN A 12 -7.00 -7.55 5.74
C GLN A 12 -7.32 -7.44 7.23
N GLN A 13 -6.37 -7.81 8.10
CA GLN A 13 -6.53 -7.73 9.55
C GLN A 13 -6.67 -6.29 10.04
N ALA A 14 -5.86 -5.36 9.52
CA ALA A 14 -5.84 -3.97 9.96
C ALA A 14 -7.05 -3.16 9.47
N THR A 15 -7.62 -3.52 8.31
CA THR A 15 -8.68 -2.73 7.66
C THR A 15 -10.06 -3.40 7.70
N GLY A 16 -10.13 -4.69 8.04
CA GLY A 16 -11.35 -5.49 7.98
C GLY A 16 -11.87 -5.71 6.54
N ARG A 17 -11.11 -5.35 5.51
CA ARG A 17 -11.50 -5.56 4.11
C ARG A 17 -11.06 -6.94 3.63
N ASP A 18 -11.93 -7.58 2.85
CA ASP A 18 -11.56 -8.79 2.13
C ASP A 18 -10.71 -8.44 0.90
N LEU A 19 -9.48 -8.97 0.88
CA LEU A 19 -8.49 -8.81 -0.18
C LEU A 19 -8.06 -10.17 -0.77
N GLY A 20 -8.85 -11.23 -0.57
CA GLY A 20 -8.50 -12.59 -1.01
C GLY A 20 -8.28 -12.71 -2.52
N ASN A 21 -9.10 -12.01 -3.32
CA ASN A 21 -9.01 -11.97 -4.78
C ASN A 21 -8.39 -10.65 -5.29
N HIS A 22 -7.33 -10.21 -4.65
CA HIS A 22 -6.72 -8.94 -5.02
C HIS A 22 -5.92 -9.03 -6.32
N ARG A 23 -5.89 -7.91 -7.05
CA ARG A 23 -4.98 -7.64 -8.16
C ARG A 23 -4.05 -6.49 -7.76
N LEU A 24 -2.76 -6.72 -7.89
CA LEU A 24 -1.74 -5.72 -7.62
C LEU A 24 -1.09 -5.28 -8.93
N THR A 25 -1.08 -3.98 -9.19
CA THR A 25 -0.41 -3.40 -10.36
C THR A 25 0.60 -2.36 -9.90
N ARG A 26 1.84 -2.43 -10.38
CA ARG A 26 2.82 -1.36 -10.13
C ARG A 26 2.41 -0.13 -10.93
N VAL A 27 2.45 1.04 -10.31
CA VAL A 27 2.13 2.32 -10.96
C VAL A 27 3.37 3.20 -10.99
N GLY A 28 3.50 4.02 -12.04
CA GLY A 28 4.63 4.94 -12.23
C GLY A 28 4.67 6.05 -11.19
N GLY A 29 5.75 6.84 -11.18
CA GLY A 29 5.93 7.97 -10.25
C GLY A 29 6.61 7.61 -8.91
N GLY A 30 7.22 6.43 -8.81
CA GLY A 30 7.85 5.95 -7.59
C GLY A 30 9.37 6.12 -7.55
N ASP A 31 9.87 7.35 -7.44
CA ASP A 31 11.30 7.61 -7.23
C ASP A 31 11.71 7.42 -5.76
N ILE A 32 10.86 7.85 -4.83
CA ILE A 32 11.07 7.76 -3.38
C ILE A 32 10.36 6.54 -2.76
N ASN A 33 9.12 6.30 -3.18
CA ASN A 33 8.29 5.18 -2.71
C ASN A 33 7.97 4.27 -3.89
N ALA A 34 7.97 2.95 -3.70
CA ALA A 34 7.34 2.06 -4.66
C ALA A 34 5.82 2.21 -4.53
N ALA A 35 5.15 2.52 -5.64
CA ALA A 35 3.71 2.73 -5.67
C ALA A 35 2.99 1.58 -6.37
N PHE A 36 1.87 1.16 -5.81
CA PHE A 36 1.03 0.09 -6.32
C PHE A 36 -0.44 0.49 -6.28
N ARG A 37 -1.20 0.04 -7.27
CA ARG A 37 -2.67 -0.02 -7.21
C ARG A 37 -3.07 -1.41 -6.73
N LEU A 38 -3.78 -1.47 -5.62
CA LEU A 38 -4.34 -2.70 -5.05
C LEU A 38 -5.85 -2.68 -5.26
N GLN A 39 -6.35 -3.61 -6.06
CA GLN A 39 -7.78 -3.73 -6.35
C GLN A 39 -8.29 -5.05 -5.78
N ALA A 40 -9.42 -5.05 -5.07
CA ALA A 40 -10.07 -6.26 -4.58
C ALA A 40 -11.54 -5.99 -4.29
N ASN A 41 -12.46 -6.84 -4.78
CA ASN A 41 -13.90 -6.68 -4.56
C ASN A 41 -14.35 -5.22 -4.75
N ASN A 42 -14.71 -4.53 -3.66
CA ASN A 42 -15.16 -3.13 -3.64
C ASN A 42 -14.07 -2.14 -3.17
N THR A 43 -12.80 -2.48 -3.36
CA THR A 43 -11.64 -1.72 -2.91
C THR A 43 -10.72 -1.40 -4.08
N ASP A 44 -10.32 -0.13 -4.17
CA ASP A 44 -9.30 0.36 -5.11
C ASP A 44 -8.38 1.32 -4.35
N TRP A 45 -7.21 0.82 -3.97
CA TRP A 45 -6.28 1.53 -3.10
C TRP A 45 -4.99 1.86 -3.81
N PHE A 46 -4.46 3.03 -3.48
CA PHE A 46 -3.11 3.42 -3.79
C PHE A 46 -2.20 3.12 -2.60
N VAL A 47 -1.26 2.20 -2.79
CA VAL A 47 -0.36 1.69 -1.75
C VAL A 47 1.04 2.20 -2.00
N LYS A 48 1.63 2.86 -1.00
CA LYS A 48 3.04 3.29 -1.01
C LYS A 48 3.87 2.38 -0.11
N LEU A 49 5.02 1.96 -0.62
CA LEU A 49 5.99 1.15 0.10
C LEU A 49 7.38 1.80 0.08
N ASN A 50 8.04 1.80 1.24
CA ASN A 50 9.42 2.26 1.42
C ASN A 50 10.17 1.38 2.43
N ARG A 51 11.49 1.51 2.47
CA ARG A 51 12.34 0.86 3.47
C ARG A 51 11.85 1.21 4.89
N ALA A 52 11.89 0.23 5.81
CA ALA A 52 11.32 0.38 7.15
C ALA A 52 11.88 1.58 7.93
N GLY A 53 13.17 1.90 7.75
CA GLY A 53 13.83 3.05 8.39
C GLY A 53 13.35 4.44 7.90
N LEU A 54 12.48 4.51 6.89
CA LEU A 54 11.89 5.75 6.40
C LEU A 54 10.40 5.91 6.78
N SER A 55 9.95 5.24 7.83
CA SER A 55 8.56 5.33 8.31
C SER A 55 8.09 6.78 8.55
N GLY A 56 8.99 7.66 9.02
CA GLY A 56 8.70 9.08 9.24
C GLY A 56 8.26 9.83 7.97
N MET A 57 8.67 9.39 6.78
CA MET A 57 8.24 10.01 5.52
C MET A 57 6.75 9.80 5.24
N PHE A 58 6.19 8.65 5.64
CA PHE A 58 4.75 8.41 5.51
C PHE A 58 3.94 9.31 6.43
N ALA A 59 4.40 9.54 7.66
CA ALA A 59 3.74 10.43 8.60
C ALA A 59 3.75 11.89 8.10
N ALA A 60 4.89 12.34 7.57
CA ALA A 60 5.00 13.67 6.96
C ALA A 60 4.08 13.83 5.74
N GLU A 61 4.04 12.83 4.87
CA GLU A 61 3.14 12.84 3.70
C GLU A 61 1.66 12.83 4.10
N ALA A 62 1.27 12.00 5.07
CA ALA A 62 -0.11 11.96 5.57
C ALA A 62 -0.53 13.30 6.21
N ALA A 63 0.39 14.01 6.86
CA ALA A 63 0.11 15.34 7.41
C ALA A 63 -0.19 16.38 6.32
N GLY A 64 0.44 16.26 5.14
CA GLY A 64 0.24 17.16 4.00
C GLY A 64 -1.00 16.87 3.14
N LEU A 65 -1.69 15.75 3.35
CA LEU A 65 -2.92 15.36 2.63
C LEU A 65 -4.21 15.80 3.34
N ARG A 66 -4.10 16.57 4.42
CA ARG A 66 -5.25 17.12 5.18
C ARG A 66 -5.91 18.28 4.46
#